data_AF-A0A7Z6TDM9-F1
#
_entry.id   AF-A0A7Z6TDM9-F1
#
_cell.length_a   1.000
_cell.length_b   1.000
_cell.length_c   1.000
_cell.angle_alpha   90.00
_cell.angle_beta   90.00
_cell.angle_gamma   90.00
#
_symmetry.space_group_name_H-M   'P 1'
#
loop_
_entity.id
_entity.type
_entity.pdbx_description
1 polymer ?
#
loop_
_entity_poly.entity_id
_entity_poly.type
_entity_poly.pdbx_seq_one_letter_code
_entity_poly.pdbx_strand_id
1 'polypeptide(L)'
;MWRHALWVVGVTALGVGLGWAGSLFRLGPDDYGLLAAAPGSPWTYVGIWAVTGLATAGVLRAAAARVPVPSPGTIAVLLLVIGTRLSLGWRPETPELAAMAAAALVLAGIWAAIALRANAVAGRTPKPEESPGAS
;
A
#
# COMPACT_ATOMS: atom_id res chain seq x y z
N MET A 1 -20.74 -3.73 1.83
CA MET A 1 -19.58 -3.29 2.64
C MET A 1 -18.60 -4.42 2.96
N TRP A 2 -19.06 -5.60 3.38
CA TRP A 2 -18.19 -6.72 3.82
C TRP A 2 -17.07 -7.12 2.83
N ARG A 3 -17.37 -7.20 1.52
CA ARG A 3 -16.39 -7.53 0.47
C ARG A 3 -15.21 -6.54 0.42
N HIS A 4 -15.47 -5.25 0.67
CA HIS A 4 -14.41 -4.24 0.69
C HIS A 4 -13.54 -4.38 1.94
N ALA A 5 -14.15 -4.64 3.09
CA ALA A 5 -13.43 -4.91 4.33
C ALA A 5 -12.55 -6.17 4.22
N LEU A 6 -13.09 -7.28 3.68
CA LEU A 6 -12.32 -8.48 3.42
C LEU A 6 -11.14 -8.23 2.49
N TRP A 7 -11.36 -7.48 1.41
CA TRP A 7 -10.28 -7.17 0.48
C TRP A 7 -9.17 -6.38 1.17
N VAL A 8 -9.53 -5.37 1.97
CA VAL A 8 -8.57 -4.57 2.74
C VAL A 8 -7.79 -5.46 3.69
N VAL A 9 -8.48 -6.24 4.52
CA VAL A 9 -7.85 -7.17 5.47
C VAL A 9 -6.95 -8.18 4.76
N GLY A 10 -7.41 -8.77 3.65
CA GLY A 10 -6.64 -9.75 2.89
C GLY A 10 -5.38 -9.16 2.27
N VAL A 11 -5.46 -7.97 1.67
CA VAL A 11 -4.30 -7.26 1.09
C VAL A 11 -3.31 -6.86 2.18
N THR A 12 -3.80 -6.35 3.31
CA THR A 12 -2.95 -6.01 4.46
C THR A 12 -2.24 -7.25 5.01
N ALA A 13 -2.98 -8.34 5.27
CA ALA A 13 -2.42 -9.59 5.77
C ALA A 13 -1.39 -10.18 4.81
N LEU A 14 -1.65 -10.14 3.51
CA LEU A 14 -0.72 -10.59 2.49
C LEU A 14 0.56 -9.75 2.46
N GLY A 15 0.46 -8.42 2.42
CA GLY A 15 1.62 -7.53 2.35
C GLY A 15 2.49 -7.60 3.60
N VAL A 16 1.88 -7.52 4.78
CA VAL A 16 2.59 -7.62 6.06
C VAL A 16 3.15 -9.03 6.26
N GLY A 17 2.39 -10.06 5.92
CA GLY A 17 2.82 -11.46 6.02
C GLY A 17 4.01 -11.77 5.11
N LEU A 18 4.01 -11.27 3.87
CA LEU A 18 5.14 -11.41 2.95
C LEU A 18 6.37 -10.61 3.41
N GLY A 19 6.20 -9.39 3.92
CA GLY A 19 7.32 -8.61 4.48
C GLY A 19 7.92 -9.26 5.73
N TRP A 20 7.07 -9.84 6.59
CA TRP A 20 7.49 -10.64 7.74
C TRP A 20 8.21 -11.93 7.31
N ALA A 21 7.64 -12.71 6.38
CA ALA A 21 8.26 -13.94 5.89
C ALA A 21 9.61 -13.65 5.20
N GLY A 22 9.67 -12.57 4.40
CA GLY A 22 10.91 -12.09 3.80
C GLY A 22 11.96 -11.68 4.82
N SER A 23 11.55 -11.33 6.05
CA SER A 23 12.47 -10.99 7.15
C SER A 23 13.06 -12.18 7.90
N LEU A 24 12.59 -13.40 7.59
CA LEU A 24 13.23 -14.64 8.01
C LEU A 24 14.49 -14.96 7.20
N PHE A 25 14.62 -14.37 5.99
CA PHE A 25 15.76 -14.60 5.11
C PHE A 25 16.74 -13.42 5.19
N ARG A 26 18.03 -13.74 5.32
CA ARG A 26 19.11 -12.75 5.26
C ARG A 26 19.11 -12.02 3.92
N LEU A 27 19.16 -10.71 3.98
CA LEU A 27 19.38 -9.81 2.85
C LEU A 27 20.43 -8.78 3.32
N GLY A 28 21.70 -9.01 2.99
CA GLY A 28 22.81 -8.13 3.33
C GLY A 28 23.92 -8.76 4.20
N PRO A 29 24.92 -7.95 4.63
CA PRO A 29 26.02 -8.35 5.50
C PRO A 29 25.54 -8.89 6.86
N ASP A 30 26.42 -9.53 7.63
CA ASP A 30 26.07 -10.36 8.80
C ASP A 30 25.16 -9.68 9.85
N ASP A 31 25.23 -8.35 9.96
CA ASP A 31 24.45 -7.51 10.88
C ASP A 31 23.02 -7.19 10.41
N TYR A 32 22.70 -7.46 9.13
CA TYR A 32 21.42 -7.12 8.52
C TYR A 32 20.57 -8.37 8.24
N GLY A 33 19.29 -8.25 8.60
CA GLY A 33 18.26 -9.00 7.90
C GLY A 33 17.84 -10.33 8.49
N LEU A 34 18.23 -10.70 9.72
CA LEU A 34 17.54 -11.75 10.47
C LEU A 34 16.66 -11.13 11.54
N LEU A 35 15.36 -11.44 11.50
CA LEU A 35 14.42 -11.20 12.60
C LEU A 35 14.99 -11.61 13.98
N ALA A 36 15.81 -12.67 14.00
CA ALA A 36 16.45 -13.21 15.21
C ALA A 36 17.73 -12.49 15.64
N ALA A 37 18.37 -11.72 14.74
CA ALA A 37 19.62 -11.01 15.04
C ALA A 37 19.37 -9.60 15.61
N ALA A 38 18.22 -8.99 15.30
CA ALA A 38 17.89 -7.65 15.74
C ALA A 38 17.26 -7.65 17.15
N PRO A 39 17.82 -6.91 18.13
CA PRO A 39 17.26 -6.83 19.48
C PRO A 39 15.87 -6.17 19.50
N GLY A 40 15.07 -6.51 20.52
CA GLY A 40 13.72 -5.97 20.72
C GLY A 40 12.60 -6.78 20.06
N SER A 41 11.35 -6.46 20.43
CA SER A 41 10.17 -7.22 19.97
C SER A 41 9.84 -6.90 18.50
N PRO A 42 9.77 -7.91 17.61
CA PRO A 42 9.34 -7.70 16.22
C PRO A 42 7.88 -7.30 16.09
N TRP A 43 7.07 -7.68 17.08
CA TRP A 43 5.61 -7.57 17.00
C TRP A 43 5.11 -6.14 17.02
N THR A 44 5.86 -5.21 17.63
CA THR A 44 5.54 -3.78 17.59
C THR A 44 5.52 -3.27 16.14
N TYR A 45 6.54 -3.61 15.35
CA TYR A 45 6.64 -3.20 13.96
C TYR A 45 5.58 -3.88 13.09
N VAL A 46 5.31 -5.17 13.30
CA VAL A 46 4.21 -5.89 12.62
C VAL A 46 2.87 -5.21 12.91
N GLY A 47 2.63 -4.84 14.18
CA GLY A 47 1.41 -4.14 14.59
C GLY A 47 1.22 -2.80 13.89
N ILE A 48 2.25 -1.95 13.83
CA ILE A 48 2.09 -0.63 13.18
C ILE A 48 1.93 -0.79 11.67
N TRP A 49 2.61 -1.75 11.04
CA TRP A 49 2.43 -2.02 9.62
C TRP A 49 1.08 -2.67 9.29
N ALA A 50 0.49 -3.44 10.21
CA ALA A 50 -0.90 -3.90 10.07
C ALA A 50 -1.88 -2.71 10.08
N VAL A 51 -1.75 -1.79 11.04
CA VAL A 51 -2.61 -0.59 11.10
C VAL A 51 -2.41 0.31 9.87
N THR A 52 -1.15 0.56 9.49
CA THR A 52 -0.79 1.33 8.30
C THR A 52 -1.33 0.68 7.03
N GLY A 53 -1.30 -0.65 6.95
CA GLY A 53 -1.82 -1.42 5.84
C GLY A 53 -3.33 -1.35 5.72
N LEU A 54 -4.07 -1.40 6.83
CA LEU A 54 -5.52 -1.21 6.81
C LEU A 54 -5.89 0.17 6.27
N ALA A 55 -5.18 1.21 6.70
CA ALA A 55 -5.39 2.57 6.23
C ALA A 55 -5.02 2.74 4.74
N THR A 56 -3.82 2.30 4.34
CA THR A 56 -3.32 2.35 2.95
C THR A 56 -4.24 1.61 1.99
N ALA A 57 -4.56 0.35 2.28
CA ALA A 57 -5.45 -0.46 1.46
C ALA A 57 -6.88 0.08 1.48
N GLY A 58 -7.34 0.64 2.61
CA GLY A 58 -8.63 1.32 2.72
C GLY A 58 -8.75 2.52 1.78
N VAL A 59 -7.76 3.42 1.77
CA VAL A 59 -7.71 4.59 0.88
C VAL A 59 -7.75 4.17 -0.60
N LEU A 60 -6.89 3.23 -0.98
CA LEU A 60 -6.84 2.73 -2.36
C LEU A 60 -8.13 2.01 -2.75
N ARG A 61 -8.73 1.24 -1.82
CA ARG A 61 -9.98 0.53 -2.09
C ARG A 61 -11.16 1.49 -2.23
N ALA A 62 -11.18 2.56 -1.44
CA ALA A 62 -12.20 3.60 -1.52
C ALA A 62 -12.13 4.35 -2.86
N ALA A 63 -10.93 4.68 -3.34
CA ALA A 63 -10.74 5.24 -4.69
C ALA A 63 -11.16 4.25 -5.78
N ALA A 64 -10.71 2.99 -5.68
CA ALA A 64 -11.03 1.93 -6.63
C ALA A 64 -12.51 1.50 -6.64
N ALA A 65 -13.30 1.90 -5.63
CA ALA A 65 -14.74 1.72 -5.63
C ALA A 65 -15.47 2.77 -6.47
N ARG A 66 -14.80 3.88 -6.81
CA ARG A 66 -15.37 5.02 -7.56
C ARG A 66 -14.84 5.10 -8.98
N VAL A 67 -13.59 4.70 -9.19
CA VAL A 67 -12.90 4.83 -10.49
C VAL A 67 -12.05 3.58 -10.76
N PRO A 68 -11.78 3.24 -12.04
CA PRO A 68 -10.80 2.22 -12.38
C PRO A 68 -9.40 2.67 -11.93
N VAL A 69 -8.92 2.12 -10.81
CA VAL A 69 -7.53 2.30 -10.36
C VAL A 69 -6.72 1.14 -10.94
N PRO A 70 -5.62 1.38 -11.68
CA PRO A 70 -4.70 0.32 -12.07
C PRO A 70 -4.09 -0.33 -10.82
N SER A 71 -4.31 -1.64 -10.68
CA SER A 71 -3.65 -2.53 -9.70
C SER A 71 -3.51 -1.99 -8.25
N PRO A 72 -4.60 -1.52 -7.59
CA PRO A 72 -4.55 -0.97 -6.23
C PRO A 72 -4.02 -1.96 -5.20
N GLY A 73 -4.24 -3.26 -5.42
CA GLY A 73 -3.71 -4.32 -4.56
C GLY A 73 -2.19 -4.43 -4.64
N THR A 74 -1.62 -4.39 -5.85
CA THR A 74 -0.17 -4.49 -6.05
C THR A 74 0.57 -3.35 -5.38
N ILE A 75 0.08 -2.12 -5.51
CA ILE A 75 0.68 -0.94 -4.88
C ILE A 75 0.68 -1.09 -3.36
N ALA A 76 -0.48 -1.45 -2.79
CA ALA A 76 -0.60 -1.67 -1.34
C ALA A 76 0.35 -2.78 -0.86
N VAL A 77 0.40 -3.92 -1.55
CA VAL A 77 1.28 -5.04 -1.19
C VAL A 77 2.74 -4.62 -1.26
N LEU A 78 3.20 -3.94 -2.31
CA LEU A 78 4.60 -3.52 -2.44
C LEU A 78 5.02 -2.57 -1.32
N LEU A 79 4.19 -1.56 -1.02
CA LEU A 79 4.45 -0.62 0.08
C LEU A 79 4.57 -1.36 1.42
N LEU A 80 3.67 -2.30 1.69
CA LEU A 80 3.65 -3.05 2.95
C LEU A 80 4.78 -4.07 3.06
N VAL A 81 5.12 -4.76 1.98
CA VAL A 81 6.24 -5.71 1.95
C VAL A 81 7.55 -4.97 2.25
N ILE A 82 7.82 -3.88 1.52
CA ILE A 82 9.05 -3.09 1.70
C ILE A 82 9.10 -2.50 3.10
N GLY A 83 8.03 -1.83 3.52
CA GLY A 83 7.94 -1.18 4.82
C GLY A 83 8.14 -2.16 5.98
N THR A 84 7.36 -3.24 5.99
CA THR A 84 7.45 -4.29 7.02
C THR A 84 8.84 -4.92 7.03
N ARG A 85 9.39 -5.24 5.85
CA ARG A 85 10.70 -5.89 5.74
C ARG A 85 11.82 -5.01 6.28
N LEU A 86 11.84 -3.73 5.91
CA LEU A 86 12.83 -2.76 6.35
C LEU A 86 12.72 -2.54 7.86
N SER A 87 11.52 -2.32 8.38
CA SER A 87 11.32 -2.11 9.82
C SER A 87 11.68 -3.33 10.66
N LEU A 88 11.48 -4.54 10.15
CA LEU A 88 11.88 -5.77 10.83
C LEU A 88 13.39 -6.05 10.75
N GLY A 89 14.05 -5.59 9.70
CA GLY A 89 15.50 -5.76 9.53
C GLY A 89 16.33 -4.72 10.27
N TRP A 90 15.94 -3.45 10.18
CA TRP A 90 16.72 -2.31 10.66
C TRP A 90 16.31 -1.79 12.04
N ARG A 91 15.07 -2.07 12.49
CA ARG A 91 14.51 -1.57 13.76
C ARG A 91 14.58 -0.04 13.89
N PRO A 92 13.93 0.71 12.97
CA PRO A 92 13.91 2.17 13.05
C PRO A 92 13.40 2.65 14.40
N GLU A 93 13.92 3.78 14.84
CA GLU A 93 13.37 4.48 16.00
C GLU A 93 11.96 4.99 15.68
N THR A 94 11.19 5.31 16.72
CA THR A 94 9.81 5.80 16.60
C THR A 94 9.61 6.91 15.55
N PRO A 95 10.44 7.98 15.48
CA PRO A 95 10.23 9.03 14.48
C PRO A 95 10.43 8.54 13.04
N GLU A 96 11.41 7.67 12.81
CA GLU A 96 11.70 7.12 11.49
C GLU A 96 10.59 6.18 11.03
N LEU A 97 10.11 5.32 11.94
CA LEU A 97 8.98 4.43 11.69
C LEU A 97 7.71 5.22 11.36
N ALA A 98 7.45 6.30 12.09
CA ALA A 98 6.33 7.20 11.82
C ALA A 98 6.46 7.87 10.45
N ALA A 99 7.66 8.33 10.08
CA ALA A 99 7.92 8.91 8.76
C ALA A 99 7.71 7.89 7.63
N MET A 100 8.15 6.64 7.81
CA MET A 100 7.91 5.55 6.85
C MET A 100 6.42 5.25 6.68
N ALA A 101 5.67 5.14 7.79
CA ALA A 101 4.23 4.91 7.76
C ALA A 101 3.48 6.07 7.09
N ALA A 102 3.85 7.31 7.41
CA ALA A 102 3.31 8.51 6.78
C ALA A 102 3.60 8.54 5.27
N ALA A 103 4.82 8.20 4.85
CA ALA A 103 5.19 8.12 3.45
C ALA A 103 4.35 7.11 2.67
N ALA A 104 4.10 5.91 3.25
CA ALA A 104 3.24 4.91 2.64
C ALA A 104 1.79 5.44 2.45
N LEU A 105 1.24 6.13 3.44
CA LEU A 105 -0.09 6.74 3.36
C LEU A 105 -0.15 7.86 2.33
N VAL A 106 0.86 8.74 2.29
CA VAL A 106 0.96 9.83 1.32
C VAL A 106 1.02 9.27 -0.10
N LEU A 107 1.84 8.25 -0.36
CA LEU A 107 1.94 7.61 -1.67
C LEU A 107 0.60 7.00 -2.10
N ALA A 108 -0.10 6.31 -1.20
CA ALA A 108 -1.45 5.80 -1.48
C ALA A 108 -2.47 6.92 -1.77
N GLY A 109 -2.41 8.01 -1.01
CA GLY A 109 -3.24 9.19 -1.22
C GLY A 109 -2.99 9.86 -2.56
N ILE A 110 -1.71 10.03 -2.95
CA ILE A 110 -1.32 10.57 -4.26
C ILE A 110 -1.87 9.68 -5.38
N TRP A 111 -1.70 8.36 -5.29
CA TRP A 111 -2.19 7.43 -6.31
C TRP A 111 -3.71 7.48 -6.44
N ALA A 112 -4.42 7.50 -5.32
CA ALA A 112 -5.86 7.68 -5.28
C ALA A 112 -6.29 9.00 -5.92
N ALA A 113 -5.62 10.11 -5.60
CA ALA A 113 -5.90 11.43 -6.15
C ALA A 113 -5.67 11.49 -7.67
N ILE A 114 -4.58 10.90 -8.17
CA ILE A 114 -4.27 10.81 -9.60
C ILE A 114 -5.39 10.05 -10.33
N ALA A 115 -5.79 8.89 -9.82
CA ALA A 115 -6.84 8.08 -10.44
C ALA A 115 -8.20 8.81 -10.47
N LEU A 116 -8.57 9.47 -9.38
CA LEU A 116 -9.80 10.26 -9.29
C LEU A 116 -9.78 11.45 -10.26
N ARG A 117 -8.64 12.15 -10.34
CA ARG A 117 -8.45 13.28 -11.27
C ARG A 117 -8.52 12.84 -12.72
N ALA A 118 -7.88 11.72 -13.07
CA ALA A 118 -7.90 11.18 -14.43
C ALA A 118 -9.34 10.86 -14.89
N ASN A 119 -10.13 10.22 -14.03
CA ASN A 119 -11.55 9.94 -14.32
C ASN A 119 -12.39 11.22 -14.48
N ALA A 120 -12.16 12.22 -13.63
CA ALA A 120 -12.87 13.50 -13.71
C ALA A 120 -12.52 14.34 -14.96
N VAL A 121 -11.33 14.11 -15.55
CA VAL A 121 -10.94 14.70 -16.84
C VAL A 121 -11.60 13.93 -17.99
N ALA A 122 -11.55 12.59 -17.96
CA ALA A 122 -12.19 11.75 -18.98
C ALA A 122 -13.71 11.94 -19.07
N GLY A 123 -14.38 12.20 -17.94
CA GLY A 123 -15.81 12.53 -17.93
C GLY A 123 -16.15 13.93 -18.47
N ARG A 124 -15.16 14.83 -18.60
CA ARG A 124 -15.34 16.20 -19.13
C ARG A 124 -15.01 16.34 -20.60
N THR A 125 -14.23 15.42 -21.17
CA THR A 125 -14.02 15.36 -22.62
C THR A 125 -15.32 14.94 -23.29
N PRO A 126 -15.91 15.79 -24.16
CA PRO A 126 -17.09 15.41 -24.93
C PRO A 126 -16.83 14.11 -25.68
N LYS A 127 -17.78 13.17 -25.65
CA LYS A 127 -17.73 12.02 -26.55
C LYS A 127 -17.72 12.55 -28.00
N PRO A 128 -16.80 12.10 -28.86
CA PRO A 128 -16.89 12.37 -30.29
C PRO A 128 -17.97 11.48 -30.91
N GLU A 129 -19.23 11.81 -30.69
CA GLU A 129 -20.39 11.39 -31.50
C GLU A 129 -21.21 12.68 -31.67
N GLU A 130 -21.62 13.12 -32.85
CA GLU A 130 -22.20 12.39 -33.97
C GLU A 130 -22.18 13.38 -35.15
N SER A 131 -21.47 13.08 -36.25
CA SER A 131 -21.54 13.94 -37.44
C SER A 131 -22.96 13.88 -38.00
N PRO A 132 -23.75 14.97 -37.97
CA PRO A 132 -25.08 14.93 -38.54
C PRO A 132 -24.94 14.98 -40.06
N GLY A 133 -25.34 13.89 -40.72
CA GLY A 133 -25.78 13.90 -42.11
C GLY A 133 -24.73 14.15 -43.19
N ALA A 134 -24.34 13.08 -43.87
CA ALA A 134 -24.01 13.15 -45.29
C ALA A 134 -24.80 12.03 -45.99
N SER A 135 -26.03 12.35 -46.35
CA SER A 135 -26.87 11.60 -47.30
C SER A 135 -27.24 12.53 -48.43
#